data_AF-A0A8C8S6K9-F1
#
_entry.id   AF-A0A8C8S6K9-F1
#
_cell.length_a   1.000
_cell.length_b   1.000
_cell.length_c   1.000
_cell.angle_alpha   90.00
_cell.angle_beta   90.00
_cell.angle_gamma   90.00
#
_symmetry.space_group_name_H-M   'P 1'
#
loop_
_entity.id
_entity.type
_entity.pdbx_description
1 polymer ?
#
loop_
_entity_poly.entity_id
_entity_poly.type
_entity_poly.pdbx_seq_one_letter_code
_entity_poly.pdbx_strand_id
1 'polypeptide(L)'
;MGSESKQSFIGSFLQPPDRMFAPTFGQNKSKKLTATACDVPPAPNNQALMSALKTLQEKIHRLELERSQAEDNLSCLSVEAAQYKKALQHETNEKAIAHEELLQQKKDVSAQLSAAQSRCSLLEKQLDYMKKMVFNAELEKKMILEQQTQLQKEKDQNQMELHAKLEKLEALEKECFRLSTTQRTAEDKMKQLEEKLCEEEHQRKLIQDKAAQLQTGLEINRILMSSVSPQNEPKKKNRKKKTAKKKSTLKKGHPPQFYLKAGMLPFVAGKSSSSSHSVSANVQSVLHMMKHRNPSVLSRCPEATEHRISRGTIVYKSVSSCSTSSSVTENLSDLLLAIQDELGQMSFEHQELLKQIQETQNCDVREDLERELDCLVKQMEIKGEQITKLKKHQASVRK
;
A
#
# COMPACT_ATOMS: atom_id res chain seq x y z
N MET A 1 -51.36 4.60 -15.67
CA MET A 1 -52.45 5.53 -16.03
C MET A 1 -52.64 5.46 -17.53
N GLY A 2 -53.63 4.70 -17.99
CA GLY A 2 -53.96 4.53 -19.41
C GLY A 2 -55.44 4.85 -19.62
N SER A 3 -55.71 5.68 -20.63
CA SER A 3 -56.99 6.31 -20.92
C SER A 3 -57.99 5.41 -21.66
N GLU A 4 -59.27 5.68 -21.36
CA GLU A 4 -60.44 5.78 -22.25
C GLU A 4 -61.03 4.59 -23.04
N SER A 5 -62.29 4.31 -22.67
CA SER A 5 -63.49 4.39 -23.52
C SER A 5 -63.75 3.33 -24.60
N LYS A 6 -64.92 2.65 -24.50
CA LYS A 6 -66.04 2.82 -25.44
C LYS A 6 -67.28 2.03 -25.03
N GLN A 7 -68.44 2.68 -25.19
CA GLN A 7 -69.79 2.15 -25.07
C GLN A 7 -70.00 0.81 -25.79
N SER A 8 -70.77 -0.09 -25.16
CA SER A 8 -71.52 -1.14 -25.85
C SER A 8 -73.02 -0.91 -25.66
N PHE A 9 -73.62 -0.31 -26.69
CA PHE A 9 -75.05 -0.25 -26.96
C PHE A 9 -75.47 -1.56 -27.65
N ILE A 10 -76.43 -2.30 -27.09
CA ILE A 10 -77.28 -3.33 -27.73
C ILE A 10 -78.19 -3.84 -26.62
N GLY A 11 -79.51 -3.91 -26.72
CA GLY A 11 -80.40 -3.99 -27.87
C GLY A 11 -81.52 -4.90 -27.40
N SER A 12 -82.62 -4.31 -26.94
CA SER A 12 -83.79 -5.01 -26.40
C SER A 12 -84.35 -5.96 -27.46
N PHE A 13 -84.54 -7.23 -27.11
CA PHE A 13 -85.48 -8.09 -27.82
C PHE A 13 -86.40 -8.81 -26.85
N LEU A 14 -87.66 -8.73 -27.24
CA LEU A 14 -88.87 -9.14 -26.54
C LEU A 14 -88.82 -10.61 -26.13
N GLN A 15 -89.16 -10.86 -24.87
CA GLN A 15 -89.61 -12.14 -24.37
C GLN A 15 -90.92 -12.53 -25.09
N PRO A 16 -91.01 -13.68 -25.77
CA PRO A 16 -92.28 -14.15 -26.30
C PRO A 16 -93.15 -14.76 -25.17
N PRO A 17 -94.49 -14.69 -25.27
CA PRO A 17 -95.39 -15.00 -24.16
C PRO A 17 -95.47 -16.49 -23.85
N ASP A 18 -95.67 -16.76 -22.56
CA ASP A 18 -96.12 -18.03 -22.01
C ASP A 18 -97.51 -18.40 -22.56
N ARG A 19 -97.64 -19.67 -22.98
CA ARG A 19 -98.89 -20.45 -23.12
C ARG A 19 -99.99 -19.88 -24.03
N MET A 20 -100.15 -20.51 -25.20
CA MET A 20 -101.47 -20.64 -25.83
C MET A 20 -101.89 -22.12 -25.82
N PHE A 21 -103.06 -22.35 -25.22
CA PHE A 21 -103.75 -23.63 -25.14
C PHE A 21 -104.12 -24.12 -26.55
N ALA A 22 -103.81 -25.38 -26.85
CA ALA A 22 -104.41 -26.08 -27.98
C ALA A 22 -105.81 -26.59 -27.57
N PRO A 23 -106.88 -26.30 -28.32
CA PRO A 23 -108.15 -26.96 -28.12
C PRO A 23 -108.09 -28.37 -28.72
N THR A 24 -108.16 -29.40 -27.88
CA THR A 24 -108.47 -30.78 -28.29
C THR A 24 -109.89 -30.82 -28.84
N PHE A 25 -110.02 -31.03 -30.15
CA PHE A 25 -111.30 -31.37 -30.78
C PHE A 25 -111.11 -32.64 -31.62
N GLY A 26 -111.93 -33.66 -31.36
CA GLY A 26 -112.21 -34.73 -32.32
C GLY A 26 -111.88 -36.15 -31.87
N GLN A 27 -112.81 -36.80 -31.16
CA GLN A 27 -113.14 -38.21 -31.44
C GLN A 27 -114.65 -38.43 -31.28
N ASN A 28 -115.41 -38.05 -32.31
CA ASN A 28 -116.77 -38.56 -32.48
C ASN A 28 -116.70 -39.77 -33.41
N LYS A 29 -116.92 -40.96 -32.84
CA LYS A 29 -117.14 -42.20 -33.59
C LYS A 29 -118.57 -42.19 -34.17
N SER A 30 -118.71 -42.09 -35.48
CA SER A 30 -119.98 -42.34 -36.16
C SER A 30 -120.05 -43.81 -36.61
N LYS A 31 -120.87 -44.61 -35.92
CA LYS A 31 -121.29 -45.94 -36.36
C LYS A 31 -122.59 -45.85 -37.18
N LYS A 32 -122.44 -46.12 -38.48
CA LYS A 32 -123.32 -46.91 -39.38
C LYS A 32 -124.84 -46.80 -39.16
N LEU A 33 -125.49 -46.02 -40.03
CA LEU A 33 -126.91 -46.19 -40.40
C LEU A 33 -126.98 -46.86 -41.78
N THR A 34 -127.73 -47.95 -41.83
CA THR A 34 -128.01 -48.78 -43.01
C THR A 34 -128.95 -48.06 -43.97
N ALA A 35 -128.60 -48.12 -45.25
CA ALA A 35 -129.39 -47.62 -46.37
C ALA A 35 -130.62 -48.51 -46.64
N THR A 36 -131.77 -47.88 -46.86
CA THR A 36 -132.89 -48.47 -47.60
C THR A 36 -133.16 -47.55 -48.79
N ALA A 37 -133.10 -48.13 -49.98
CA ALA A 37 -133.20 -47.48 -51.28
C ALA A 37 -134.61 -46.93 -51.55
N CYS A 38 -134.67 -45.76 -52.18
CA CYS A 38 -135.82 -45.32 -52.98
C CYS A 38 -135.29 -44.56 -54.20
N ASP A 39 -135.48 -45.16 -55.37
CA ASP A 39 -135.14 -44.62 -56.70
C ASP A 39 -135.93 -43.34 -57.02
N VAL A 40 -135.23 -42.31 -57.49
CA VAL A 40 -135.78 -41.13 -58.19
C VAL A 40 -134.72 -40.70 -59.26
N PRO A 41 -135.11 -40.38 -60.52
CA PRO A 41 -134.20 -40.28 -61.67
C PRO A 41 -133.31 -39.01 -61.66
N PRO A 42 -132.21 -38.96 -62.44
CA PRO A 42 -131.19 -37.92 -62.31
C PRO A 42 -131.57 -36.62 -63.04
N ALA A 43 -131.58 -35.50 -62.33
CA ALA A 43 -131.63 -34.16 -62.91
C ALA A 43 -130.22 -33.65 -63.31
N PRO A 44 -130.03 -32.97 -64.46
CA PRO A 44 -128.71 -32.57 -64.97
C PRO A 44 -127.92 -31.63 -64.04
N ASN A 45 -128.62 -30.86 -63.20
CA ASN A 45 -128.03 -29.87 -62.30
C ASN A 45 -127.30 -30.50 -61.10
N ASN A 46 -127.74 -31.69 -60.66
CA ASN A 46 -127.13 -32.39 -59.53
C ASN A 46 -125.76 -32.99 -59.90
N GLN A 47 -125.54 -33.31 -61.18
CA GLN A 47 -124.28 -33.91 -61.65
C GLN A 47 -123.16 -32.87 -61.78
N ALA A 48 -123.47 -31.64 -62.21
CA ALA A 48 -122.52 -30.52 -62.22
C ALA A 48 -122.11 -30.10 -60.79
N LEU A 49 -123.07 -30.04 -59.87
CA LEU A 49 -122.82 -29.77 -58.45
C LEU A 49 -121.94 -30.84 -57.80
N MET A 50 -122.25 -32.13 -58.04
CA MET A 50 -121.44 -33.25 -57.57
C MET A 50 -120.01 -33.23 -58.15
N SER A 51 -119.85 -32.81 -59.41
CA SER A 51 -118.54 -32.67 -60.05
C SER A 51 -117.74 -31.51 -59.45
N ALA A 52 -118.37 -30.36 -59.19
CA ALA A 52 -117.73 -29.21 -58.55
C ALA A 52 -117.30 -29.50 -57.09
N LEU A 53 -118.14 -30.22 -56.32
CA LEU A 53 -117.79 -30.67 -54.97
C LEU A 53 -116.63 -31.67 -54.96
N LYS A 54 -116.60 -32.62 -55.91
CA LYS A 54 -115.45 -33.51 -56.08
C LYS A 54 -114.17 -32.75 -56.42
N THR A 55 -114.24 -31.81 -57.36
CA THR A 55 -113.08 -30.96 -57.71
C THR A 55 -112.61 -30.12 -56.52
N LEU A 56 -113.53 -29.61 -55.70
CA LEU A 56 -113.18 -28.87 -54.48
C LEU A 56 -112.54 -29.78 -53.42
N GLN A 57 -113.10 -30.96 -53.17
CA GLN A 57 -112.51 -31.94 -52.25
C GLN A 57 -111.11 -32.37 -52.69
N GLU A 58 -110.91 -32.61 -53.98
CA GLU A 58 -109.61 -32.99 -54.53
C GLU A 58 -108.59 -31.83 -54.47
N LYS A 59 -109.05 -30.58 -54.63
CA LYS A 59 -108.22 -29.38 -54.43
C LYS A 59 -107.86 -29.16 -52.97
N ILE A 60 -108.79 -29.36 -52.04
CA ILE A 60 -108.52 -29.30 -50.60
C ILE A 60 -107.50 -30.38 -50.22
N HIS A 61 -107.71 -31.62 -50.67
CA HIS A 61 -106.79 -32.72 -50.40
C HIS A 61 -105.37 -32.43 -50.93
N ARG A 62 -105.25 -31.87 -52.15
CA ARG A 62 -103.97 -31.44 -52.71
C ARG A 62 -103.31 -30.34 -51.87
N LEU A 63 -104.06 -29.33 -51.44
CA LEU A 63 -103.54 -28.25 -50.60
C LEU A 63 -103.12 -28.75 -49.22
N GLU A 64 -103.84 -29.70 -48.62
CA GLU A 64 -103.46 -30.34 -47.35
C GLU A 64 -102.16 -31.13 -47.49
N LEU A 65 -101.98 -31.84 -48.60
CA LEU A 65 -100.74 -32.56 -48.91
C LEU A 65 -99.57 -31.58 -49.09
N GLU A 66 -99.74 -30.52 -49.87
CA GLU A 66 -98.73 -29.47 -50.07
C GLU A 66 -98.39 -28.76 -48.76
N ARG A 67 -99.39 -28.50 -47.89
CA ARG A 67 -99.19 -27.93 -46.55
C ARG A 67 -98.34 -28.85 -45.68
N SER A 68 -98.67 -30.16 -45.63
CA SER A 68 -97.89 -31.16 -44.89
C SER A 68 -96.45 -31.24 -45.41
N GLN A 69 -96.28 -31.24 -46.74
CA GLN A 69 -94.95 -31.28 -47.35
C GLN A 69 -94.13 -30.01 -47.04
N ALA A 70 -94.77 -28.84 -47.04
CA ALA A 70 -94.11 -27.58 -46.66
C ALA A 70 -93.74 -27.56 -45.16
N GLU A 71 -94.61 -28.09 -44.29
CA GLU A 71 -94.35 -28.26 -42.85
C GLU A 71 -93.15 -29.19 -42.62
N ASP A 72 -93.10 -30.35 -43.30
CA ASP A 72 -91.98 -31.29 -43.22
C ASP A 72 -90.67 -30.67 -43.71
N ASN A 73 -90.70 -29.95 -44.83
CA ASN A 73 -89.53 -29.24 -45.36
C ASN A 73 -89.04 -28.15 -44.39
N LEU A 74 -89.97 -27.36 -43.82
CA LEU A 74 -89.62 -26.34 -42.82
C LEU A 74 -89.02 -26.97 -41.56
N SER A 75 -89.57 -28.09 -41.11
CA SER A 75 -89.04 -28.87 -39.99
C SER A 75 -87.62 -29.37 -40.28
N CYS A 76 -87.38 -29.95 -41.47
CA CYS A 76 -86.06 -30.40 -41.90
C CYS A 76 -85.05 -29.24 -41.96
N LEU A 77 -85.42 -28.12 -42.57
CA LEU A 77 -84.58 -26.91 -42.63
C LEU A 77 -84.29 -26.34 -41.25
N SER A 78 -85.26 -26.37 -40.33
CA SER A 78 -85.08 -25.93 -38.94
C SER A 78 -84.05 -26.80 -38.21
N VAL A 79 -84.11 -28.12 -38.40
CA VAL A 79 -83.12 -29.06 -37.84
C VAL A 79 -81.74 -28.81 -38.44
N GLU A 80 -81.63 -28.64 -39.75
CA GLU A 80 -80.35 -28.39 -40.42
C GLU A 80 -79.72 -27.05 -39.96
N ALA A 81 -80.53 -25.99 -39.90
CA ALA A 81 -80.09 -24.68 -39.37
C ALA A 81 -79.64 -24.76 -37.91
N ALA A 82 -80.34 -25.54 -37.07
CA ALA A 82 -79.93 -25.77 -35.69
C ALA A 82 -78.61 -26.55 -35.59
N GLN A 83 -78.37 -27.51 -36.50
CA GLN A 83 -77.10 -28.24 -36.57
C GLN A 83 -75.94 -27.34 -37.00
N TYR A 84 -76.10 -26.52 -38.05
CA TYR A 84 -75.06 -25.56 -38.45
C TYR A 84 -74.73 -24.57 -37.34
N LYS A 85 -75.74 -24.07 -36.63
CA LYS A 85 -75.52 -23.19 -35.48
C LYS A 85 -74.68 -23.87 -34.38
N LYS A 86 -74.95 -25.15 -34.09
CA LYS A 86 -74.18 -25.93 -33.12
C LYS A 86 -72.74 -26.15 -33.58
N ALA A 87 -72.54 -26.54 -34.84
CA ALA A 87 -71.21 -26.75 -35.42
C ALA A 87 -70.37 -25.47 -35.40
N LEU A 88 -70.97 -24.33 -35.78
CA LEU A 88 -70.31 -23.03 -35.73
C LEU A 88 -69.94 -22.62 -34.30
N GLN A 89 -70.84 -22.81 -33.33
CA GLN A 89 -70.54 -22.54 -31.92
C GLN A 89 -69.41 -23.42 -31.40
N HIS A 90 -69.38 -24.70 -31.77
CA HIS A 90 -68.31 -25.62 -31.41
C HIS A 90 -66.95 -25.14 -31.95
N GLU A 91 -66.87 -24.84 -33.25
CA GLU A 91 -65.64 -24.35 -33.89
C GLU A 91 -65.15 -23.04 -33.25
N THR A 92 -66.08 -22.16 -32.88
CA THR A 92 -65.75 -20.89 -32.22
C THR A 92 -65.17 -21.12 -30.82
N ASN A 93 -65.75 -22.06 -30.06
CA ASN A 93 -65.26 -22.43 -28.74
C ASN A 93 -63.89 -23.12 -28.81
N GLU A 94 -63.69 -24.03 -29.76
CA GLU A 94 -62.38 -24.68 -29.99
C GLU A 94 -61.30 -23.66 -30.33
N LYS A 95 -61.59 -22.69 -31.21
CA LYS A 95 -60.68 -21.59 -31.53
C LYS A 95 -60.36 -20.73 -30.30
N ALA A 96 -61.36 -20.45 -29.45
CA ALA A 96 -61.15 -19.69 -28.23
C ALA A 96 -60.21 -20.43 -27.25
N ILE A 97 -60.43 -21.74 -27.06
CA ILE A 97 -59.58 -22.59 -26.21
C ILE A 97 -58.15 -22.65 -26.77
N ALA A 98 -57.97 -22.92 -28.06
CA ALA A 98 -56.65 -22.97 -28.69
C ALA A 98 -55.90 -21.63 -28.58
N HIS A 99 -56.62 -20.51 -28.70
CA HIS A 99 -56.03 -19.18 -28.53
C HIS A 99 -55.62 -18.91 -27.09
N GLU A 100 -56.43 -19.34 -26.10
CA GLU A 100 -56.09 -19.21 -24.68
C GLU A 100 -54.88 -20.07 -24.30
N GLU A 101 -54.80 -21.32 -24.79
CA GLU A 101 -53.65 -22.20 -24.64
C GLU A 101 -52.38 -21.58 -25.24
N LEU A 102 -52.48 -21.00 -26.44
CA LEU A 102 -51.35 -20.33 -27.09
C LEU A 102 -50.88 -19.11 -26.28
N LEU A 103 -51.83 -18.32 -25.74
CA LEU A 103 -51.51 -17.22 -24.83
C LEU A 103 -50.81 -17.69 -23.57
N GLN A 104 -51.25 -18.82 -23.01
CA GLN A 104 -50.63 -19.41 -21.82
C GLN A 104 -49.21 -19.91 -22.13
N GLN A 105 -49.02 -20.65 -23.23
CA GLN A 105 -47.70 -21.08 -23.68
C GLN A 105 -46.76 -19.87 -23.92
N LYS A 106 -47.27 -18.79 -24.53
CA LYS A 106 -46.48 -17.57 -24.72
C LYS A 106 -46.06 -16.94 -23.39
N LYS A 107 -46.94 -16.92 -22.38
CA LYS A 107 -46.60 -16.43 -21.03
C LYS A 107 -45.54 -17.31 -20.38
N ASP A 108 -45.66 -18.63 -20.48
CA ASP A 108 -44.72 -19.58 -19.89
C ASP A 108 -43.33 -19.47 -20.54
N VAL A 109 -43.27 -19.37 -21.87
CA VAL A 109 -42.01 -19.13 -22.60
C VAL A 109 -41.41 -17.78 -22.24
N SER A 110 -42.23 -16.73 -22.10
CA SER A 110 -41.77 -15.41 -21.65
C SER A 110 -41.18 -15.47 -20.24
N ALA A 111 -41.82 -16.20 -19.32
CA ALA A 111 -41.32 -16.39 -17.97
C ALA A 111 -39.98 -17.16 -17.98
N GLN A 112 -39.87 -18.25 -18.75
CA GLN A 112 -38.64 -19.00 -18.92
C GLN A 112 -37.50 -18.16 -19.50
N LEU A 113 -37.80 -17.33 -20.51
CA LEU A 113 -36.82 -16.41 -21.11
C LEU A 113 -36.32 -15.39 -20.09
N SER A 114 -37.23 -14.80 -19.29
CA SER A 114 -36.85 -13.85 -18.24
C SER A 114 -36.00 -14.50 -17.15
N ALA A 115 -36.31 -15.74 -16.77
CA ALA A 115 -35.53 -16.52 -15.82
C ALA A 115 -34.12 -16.81 -16.38
N ALA A 116 -34.04 -17.27 -17.63
CA ALA A 116 -32.77 -17.51 -18.31
C ALA A 116 -31.92 -16.23 -18.42
N GLN A 117 -32.53 -15.10 -18.79
CA GLN A 117 -31.85 -13.81 -18.86
C GLN A 117 -31.30 -13.38 -17.49
N SER A 118 -32.07 -13.56 -16.42
CA SER A 118 -31.60 -13.25 -15.06
C SER A 118 -30.41 -14.13 -14.65
N ARG A 119 -30.44 -15.41 -15.02
CA ARG A 119 -29.33 -16.36 -14.79
C ARG A 119 -28.09 -15.94 -15.57
N CYS A 120 -28.22 -15.57 -16.85
CA CYS A 120 -27.10 -15.08 -17.65
C CYS A 120 -26.51 -13.80 -17.04
N SER A 121 -27.34 -12.84 -16.65
CA SER A 121 -26.88 -11.60 -15.99
C SER A 121 -26.11 -11.87 -14.70
N LEU A 122 -26.53 -12.86 -13.91
CA LEU A 122 -25.79 -13.26 -12.70
C LEU A 122 -24.43 -13.86 -13.04
N LEU A 123 -24.37 -14.75 -14.05
CA LEU A 123 -23.11 -15.36 -14.50
C LEU A 123 -22.15 -14.32 -15.07
N GLU A 124 -22.64 -13.32 -15.81
CA GLU A 124 -21.83 -12.20 -16.30
C GLU A 124 -21.20 -11.44 -15.15
N LYS A 125 -21.96 -11.10 -14.10
CA LYS A 125 -21.44 -10.45 -12.90
C LYS A 125 -20.39 -11.29 -12.18
N GLN A 126 -20.59 -12.60 -12.09
CA GLN A 126 -19.61 -13.53 -11.50
C GLN A 126 -18.33 -13.60 -12.33
N LEU A 127 -18.44 -13.66 -13.66
CA LEU A 127 -17.28 -13.64 -14.55
C LEU A 127 -16.50 -12.33 -14.43
N ASP A 128 -17.19 -11.19 -14.36
CA ASP A 128 -16.52 -9.91 -14.19
C ASP A 128 -15.84 -9.77 -12.83
N TYR A 129 -16.43 -10.32 -11.76
CA TYR A 129 -15.76 -10.43 -10.47
C TYR A 129 -14.51 -11.30 -10.55
N MET A 130 -14.59 -12.47 -11.18
CA MET A 130 -13.45 -13.37 -11.36
C MET A 130 -12.34 -12.73 -12.19
N LYS A 131 -12.67 -12.02 -13.27
CA LYS A 131 -11.69 -11.25 -14.05
C LYS A 131 -10.96 -10.22 -13.19
N LYS A 132 -11.67 -9.49 -12.32
CA LYS A 132 -11.05 -8.52 -11.40
C LYS A 132 -10.14 -9.19 -10.39
N MET A 133 -10.55 -10.32 -9.81
CA MET A 133 -9.69 -11.06 -8.87
C MET A 133 -8.42 -11.57 -9.56
N VAL A 134 -8.54 -12.14 -10.76
CA VAL A 134 -7.38 -12.62 -11.52
C VAL A 134 -6.45 -11.46 -11.87
N PHE A 135 -7.00 -10.34 -12.32
CA PHE A 135 -6.22 -9.13 -12.62
C PHE A 135 -5.47 -8.62 -11.38
N ASN A 136 -6.13 -8.56 -10.22
CA ASN A 136 -5.48 -8.15 -8.97
C ASN A 136 -4.38 -9.13 -8.56
N ALA A 137 -4.64 -10.44 -8.61
CA ALA A 137 -3.64 -11.46 -8.30
C ALA A 137 -2.43 -11.40 -9.25
N GLU A 138 -2.64 -11.10 -10.53
CA GLU A 138 -1.55 -10.87 -11.49
C GLU A 138 -0.74 -9.61 -11.17
N LEU A 139 -1.39 -8.56 -10.68
CA LEU A 139 -0.75 -7.32 -10.27
C LEU A 139 0.08 -7.52 -8.99
N GLU A 140 -0.49 -8.16 -7.97
CA GLU A 140 0.22 -8.57 -6.74
C GLU A 140 1.43 -9.44 -7.06
N LYS A 141 1.27 -10.44 -7.94
CA LYS A 141 2.39 -11.27 -8.41
C LYS A 141 3.50 -10.45 -9.06
N LYS A 142 3.16 -9.45 -9.88
CA LYS A 142 4.14 -8.56 -10.51
C LYS A 142 4.88 -7.73 -9.46
N MET A 143 4.17 -7.16 -8.49
CA MET A 143 4.77 -6.38 -7.41
C MET A 143 5.72 -7.23 -6.54
N ILE A 144 5.30 -8.44 -6.15
CA ILE A 144 6.13 -9.37 -5.39
C ILE A 144 7.39 -9.74 -6.18
N LEU A 145 7.25 -10.02 -7.48
CA LEU A 145 8.39 -10.35 -8.34
C LEU A 145 9.36 -9.16 -8.45
N GLU A 146 8.86 -7.95 -8.63
CA GLU A 146 9.67 -6.73 -8.66
C GLU A 146 10.40 -6.52 -7.33
N GLN A 147 9.70 -6.63 -6.20
CA GLN A 147 10.29 -6.54 -4.88
C GLN A 147 11.37 -7.61 -4.65
N GLN A 148 11.13 -8.85 -5.09
CA GLN A 148 12.11 -9.93 -5.03
C GLN A 148 13.36 -9.61 -5.86
N THR A 149 13.19 -9.06 -7.07
CA THR A 149 14.34 -8.65 -7.91
C THR A 149 15.12 -7.49 -7.30
N GLN A 150 14.45 -6.54 -6.65
CA GLN A 150 15.12 -5.42 -5.97
C GLN A 150 15.89 -5.90 -4.75
N LEU A 151 15.29 -6.77 -3.93
CA LEU A 151 15.96 -7.37 -2.78
C LEU A 151 17.17 -8.22 -3.21
N GLN A 152 17.08 -8.94 -4.34
CA GLN A 152 18.21 -9.70 -4.87
C GLN A 152 19.36 -8.77 -5.29
N LYS A 153 19.05 -7.69 -6.01
CA LYS A 153 20.07 -6.69 -6.39
C LYS A 153 20.73 -6.04 -5.18
N GLU A 154 19.95 -5.74 -4.14
CA GLU A 154 20.49 -5.18 -2.89
C GLU A 154 21.40 -6.19 -2.17
N LYS A 155 21.00 -7.48 -2.11
CA LYS A 155 21.84 -8.54 -1.57
C LYS A 155 23.15 -8.68 -2.34
N ASP A 156 23.10 -8.69 -3.66
CA ASP A 156 24.28 -8.79 -4.52
C ASP A 156 25.21 -7.58 -4.32
N GLN A 157 24.64 -6.37 -4.21
CA GLN A 157 25.38 -5.15 -3.92
C GLN A 157 26.05 -5.20 -2.54
N ASN A 158 25.32 -5.60 -1.51
CA ASN A 158 25.84 -5.75 -0.16
C ASN A 158 26.93 -6.83 -0.09
N GLN A 159 26.78 -7.93 -0.82
CA GLN A 159 27.79 -8.97 -0.93
C GLN A 159 29.06 -8.45 -1.59
N MET A 160 28.94 -7.65 -2.66
CA MET A 160 30.07 -7.02 -3.32
C MET A 160 30.79 -6.03 -2.40
N GLU A 161 30.05 -5.21 -1.65
CA GLU A 161 30.62 -4.27 -0.68
C GLU A 161 31.34 -5.01 0.46
N LEU A 162 30.75 -6.09 0.97
CA LEU A 162 31.37 -6.95 1.98
C LEU A 162 32.68 -7.54 1.46
N HIS A 163 32.69 -8.06 0.22
CA HIS A 163 33.90 -8.59 -0.40
C HIS A 163 35.01 -7.54 -0.49
N ALA A 164 34.68 -6.32 -0.95
CA ALA A 164 35.64 -5.22 -1.02
C ALA A 164 36.18 -4.82 0.37
N LYS A 165 35.33 -4.84 1.41
CA LYS A 165 35.75 -4.60 2.80
C LYS A 165 36.68 -5.69 3.31
N LEU A 166 36.42 -6.95 2.98
CA LEU A 166 37.27 -8.08 3.35
C LEU A 166 38.64 -8.00 2.67
N GLU A 167 38.70 -7.69 1.37
CA GLU A 167 39.97 -7.48 0.66
C GLU A 167 40.80 -6.35 1.29
N LYS A 168 40.16 -5.25 1.66
CA LYS A 168 40.83 -4.13 2.35
C LYS A 168 41.36 -4.54 3.72
N LEU A 169 40.61 -5.35 4.46
CA LEU A 169 41.04 -5.87 5.76
C LEU A 169 42.23 -6.80 5.60
N GLU A 170 42.20 -7.71 4.63
CA GLU A 170 43.32 -8.60 4.31
C GLU A 170 44.58 -7.82 3.94
N ALA A 171 44.45 -6.74 3.16
CA ALA A 171 45.57 -5.86 2.84
C ALA A 171 46.15 -5.21 4.11
N LEU A 172 45.31 -4.69 5.00
CA LEU A 172 45.75 -4.11 6.28
C LEU A 172 46.40 -5.15 7.19
N GLU A 173 45.92 -6.39 7.22
CA GLU A 173 46.53 -7.48 7.99
C GLU A 173 47.95 -7.79 7.50
N LYS A 174 48.16 -7.84 6.18
CA LYS A 174 49.49 -7.99 5.56
C LYS A 174 50.43 -6.84 5.94
N GLU A 175 49.92 -5.60 5.93
CA GLU A 175 50.67 -4.41 6.35
C GLU A 175 51.07 -4.48 7.83
N CYS A 176 50.14 -4.84 8.71
CA CYS A 176 50.39 -5.04 10.14
C CYS A 176 51.49 -6.09 10.36
N PHE A 177 51.41 -7.23 9.68
CA PHE A 177 52.44 -8.27 9.78
C PHE A 177 53.83 -7.76 9.34
N ARG A 178 53.89 -7.00 8.24
CA ARG A 178 55.15 -6.43 7.76
C ARG A 178 55.72 -5.37 8.73
N LEU A 179 54.85 -4.57 9.35
CA LEU A 179 55.26 -3.62 10.39
C LEU A 179 55.74 -4.34 11.63
N SER A 180 55.06 -5.38 12.10
CA SER A 180 55.48 -6.17 13.26
C SER A 180 56.83 -6.87 13.05
N THR A 181 57.08 -7.42 11.87
CA THR A 181 58.40 -8.00 11.54
C THR A 181 59.51 -6.95 11.51
N THR A 182 59.22 -5.76 10.98
CA THR A 182 60.15 -4.62 10.99
C THR A 182 60.42 -4.12 12.41
N GLN A 183 59.36 -3.98 13.23
CA GLN A 183 59.44 -3.58 14.63
C GLN A 183 60.30 -4.56 15.42
N ARG A 184 60.04 -5.88 15.33
CA ARG A 184 60.84 -6.91 15.99
C ARG A 184 62.33 -6.81 15.62
N THR A 185 62.61 -6.62 14.33
CA THR A 185 63.99 -6.47 13.85
C THR A 185 64.67 -5.23 14.44
N ALA A 186 63.92 -4.13 14.63
CA ALA A 186 64.43 -2.92 15.27
C ALA A 186 64.64 -3.12 16.77
N GLU A 187 63.72 -3.78 17.46
CA GLU A 187 63.83 -4.16 18.88
C GLU A 187 65.06 -5.04 19.14
N ASP A 188 65.28 -6.06 18.31
CA ASP A 188 66.46 -6.93 18.42
C ASP A 188 67.77 -6.14 18.23
N LYS A 189 67.80 -5.20 17.28
CA LYS A 189 68.97 -4.31 17.07
C LYS A 189 69.19 -3.36 18.24
N MET A 190 68.12 -2.79 18.81
CA MET A 190 68.23 -1.94 20.00
C MET A 190 68.81 -2.72 21.17
N LYS A 191 68.29 -3.93 21.42
CA LYS A 191 68.80 -4.82 22.47
C LYS A 191 70.29 -5.14 22.30
N GLN A 192 70.75 -5.41 21.07
CA GLN A 192 72.17 -5.61 20.78
C GLN A 192 73.02 -4.35 21.03
N LEU A 193 72.49 -3.16 20.75
CA LEU A 193 73.18 -1.90 21.02
C LEU A 193 73.20 -1.57 22.51
N GLU A 194 72.14 -1.87 23.25
CA GLU A 194 72.08 -1.74 24.70
C GLU A 194 73.12 -2.63 25.39
N GLU A 195 73.26 -3.89 24.95
CA GLU A 195 74.29 -4.82 25.46
C GLU A 195 75.70 -4.27 25.25
N LYS A 196 76.02 -3.82 24.02
CA LYS A 196 77.31 -3.19 23.71
C LYS A 196 77.55 -1.92 24.52
N LEU A 197 76.50 -1.12 24.77
CA LEU A 197 76.61 0.09 25.58
C LEU A 197 76.97 -0.26 27.03
N CYS A 198 76.35 -1.29 27.61
CA CYS A 198 76.70 -1.75 28.96
C CYS A 198 78.15 -2.25 29.06
N GLU A 199 78.63 -3.00 28.06
CA GLU A 199 80.03 -3.45 28.00
C GLU A 199 81.00 -2.25 27.94
N GLU A 200 80.70 -1.29 27.07
CA GLU A 200 81.45 -0.05 26.88
C GLU A 200 81.46 0.84 28.14
N GLU A 201 80.34 0.91 28.87
CA GLU A 201 80.27 1.58 30.17
C GLU A 201 81.10 0.86 31.22
N HIS A 202 81.07 -0.47 31.26
CA HIS A 202 81.89 -1.28 32.16
C HIS A 202 83.39 -1.07 31.89
N GLN A 203 83.81 -1.06 30.63
CA GLN A 203 85.20 -0.78 30.24
C GLN A 203 85.63 0.64 30.65
N ARG A 204 84.78 1.66 30.42
CA ARG A 204 85.05 3.03 30.88
C ARG A 204 85.23 3.10 32.39
N LYS A 205 84.41 2.37 33.14
CA LYS A 205 84.52 2.29 34.60
C LYS A 205 85.84 1.65 35.03
N LEU A 206 86.26 0.56 34.40
CA LEU A 206 87.54 -0.08 34.70
C LEU A 206 88.74 0.84 34.42
N ILE A 207 88.69 1.61 33.32
CA ILE A 207 89.71 2.61 32.99
C ILE A 207 89.70 3.74 34.03
N GLN A 208 88.52 4.23 34.43
CA GLN A 208 88.37 5.24 35.47
C GLN A 208 88.96 4.76 36.82
N ASP A 209 88.67 3.53 37.23
CA ASP A 209 89.20 2.94 38.46
C ASP A 209 90.73 2.82 38.40
N LYS A 210 91.30 2.38 37.27
CA LYS A 210 92.75 2.30 37.07
C LYS A 210 93.40 3.69 37.08
N ALA A 211 92.76 4.69 36.46
CA ALA A 211 93.22 6.08 36.49
C ALA A 211 93.19 6.65 37.92
N ALA A 212 92.14 6.35 38.69
CA ALA A 212 92.03 6.73 40.10
C ALA A 212 93.12 6.05 40.95
N GLN A 213 93.37 4.74 40.76
CA GLN A 213 94.46 4.03 41.43
C GLN A 213 95.84 4.65 41.11
N LEU A 214 96.10 4.98 39.84
CA LEU A 214 97.33 5.66 39.45
C LEU A 214 97.43 7.05 40.08
N GLN A 215 96.35 7.82 40.13
CA GLN A 215 96.33 9.13 40.77
C GLN A 215 96.62 9.02 42.28
N THR A 216 96.00 8.06 42.97
CA THR A 216 96.30 7.76 44.38
C THR A 216 97.74 7.29 44.57
N GLY A 217 98.26 6.43 43.69
CA GLY A 217 99.64 5.98 43.72
C GLY A 217 100.65 7.12 43.50
N LEU A 218 100.37 8.03 42.57
CA LEU A 218 101.17 9.25 42.36
C LEU A 218 101.09 10.19 43.57
N GLU A 219 99.92 10.31 44.20
CA GLU A 219 99.74 11.12 45.41
C GLU A 219 100.54 10.56 46.59
N ILE A 220 100.50 9.24 46.81
CA ILE A 220 101.32 8.56 47.82
C ILE A 220 102.81 8.75 47.51
N ASN A 221 103.23 8.57 46.25
CA ASN A 221 104.61 8.81 45.85
C ASN A 221 105.03 10.28 46.03
N ARG A 222 104.13 11.23 45.76
CA ARG A 222 104.35 12.66 46.02
C ARG A 222 104.57 12.92 47.50
N ILE A 223 103.73 12.35 48.38
CA ILE A 223 103.86 12.45 49.83
C ILE A 223 105.21 11.83 50.29
N LEU A 224 105.55 10.65 49.78
CA LEU A 224 106.81 9.96 50.12
C LEU A 224 108.05 10.77 49.69
N MET A 225 108.09 11.29 48.46
CA MET A 225 109.20 12.11 47.97
C MET A 225 109.31 13.46 48.67
N SER A 226 108.18 14.06 49.05
CA SER A 226 108.19 15.27 49.90
C SER A 226 108.59 14.99 51.35
N SER A 227 108.58 13.73 51.79
CA SER A 227 109.08 13.30 53.11
C SER A 227 110.60 13.08 53.15
N VAL A 228 111.26 12.90 52.00
CA VAL A 228 112.72 12.61 51.89
C VAL A 228 113.51 13.83 51.35
N SER A 229 112.85 14.93 51.01
CA SER A 229 113.50 16.16 50.52
C SER A 229 113.35 17.31 51.54
N PRO A 230 114.45 17.96 51.99
CA PRO A 230 114.35 19.11 52.85
C PRO A 230 113.81 20.32 52.07
N GLN A 231 112.56 20.64 52.39
CA GLN A 231 111.89 21.93 52.33
C GLN A 231 112.74 23.10 51.78
N ASN A 232 112.30 23.66 50.65
CA ASN A 232 112.46 25.08 50.35
C ASN A 232 111.26 25.57 49.53
N GLU A 233 110.23 26.07 50.22
CA GLU A 233 109.43 27.18 49.72
C GLU A 233 110.26 28.45 49.96
N PRO A 234 110.39 29.42 49.01
CA PRO A 234 109.33 30.42 48.94
C PRO A 234 109.14 31.24 47.63
N LYS A 235 107.89 31.67 47.44
CA LYS A 235 107.42 33.06 47.19
C LYS A 235 107.84 33.83 45.92
N LYS A 236 106.82 34.05 45.07
CA LYS A 236 106.38 35.30 44.42
C LYS A 236 107.31 36.54 44.48
N LYS A 237 107.65 37.10 43.32
CA LYS A 237 108.01 38.52 43.14
C LYS A 237 107.25 39.19 41.98
N ASN A 238 106.65 40.34 42.30
CA ASN A 238 105.98 41.29 41.42
C ASN A 238 106.95 42.34 40.88
N ARG A 239 106.79 42.76 39.60
CA ARG A 239 106.98 44.14 39.06
C ARG A 239 106.56 44.14 37.56
N LYS A 240 105.39 44.68 37.17
CA LYS A 240 105.08 46.08 36.72
C LYS A 240 106.07 46.60 35.64
N LYS A 241 105.71 47.17 34.47
CA LYS A 241 104.45 47.63 33.83
C LYS A 241 104.79 48.17 32.40
N LYS A 242 103.75 48.35 31.54
CA LYS A 242 103.61 49.15 30.28
C LYS A 242 103.65 48.30 28.98
N THR A 243 102.75 48.41 28.00
CA THR A 243 101.65 49.35 27.66
C THR A 243 100.55 48.61 26.85
N ALA A 244 99.33 49.15 26.86
CA ALA A 244 98.14 48.56 26.23
C ALA A 244 97.87 49.12 24.82
N LYS A 245 97.37 48.27 23.90
CA LYS A 245 96.10 48.50 23.16
C LYS A 245 95.70 47.30 22.27
N LYS A 246 94.70 46.56 22.75
CA LYS A 246 93.44 46.16 22.07
C LYS A 246 93.54 45.44 20.70
N LYS A 247 93.38 44.10 20.73
CA LYS A 247 92.51 43.36 19.79
C LYS A 247 91.71 42.33 20.61
N SER A 248 90.38 42.49 20.61
CA SER A 248 89.42 41.64 21.31
C SER A 248 89.09 40.42 20.44
N THR A 249 89.31 39.23 20.96
CA THR A 249 88.74 37.98 20.45
C THR A 249 87.79 37.40 21.48
N LEU A 250 86.69 36.85 20.98
CA LEU A 250 85.58 36.18 21.66
C LEU A 250 84.45 37.09 22.20
N LYS A 251 83.46 37.36 21.33
CA LYS A 251 82.04 37.19 21.66
C LYS A 251 81.23 36.79 20.41
N LYS A 252 80.53 35.65 20.55
CA LYS A 252 79.12 35.44 20.18
C LYS A 252 78.75 35.82 18.73
N GLY A 253 78.92 34.87 17.81
CA GLY A 253 78.28 34.91 16.50
C GLY A 253 76.81 34.54 16.64
N HIS A 254 75.93 35.53 16.52
CA HIS A 254 74.55 35.33 16.09
C HIS A 254 74.57 34.64 14.70
N PRO A 255 73.78 33.58 14.46
CA PRO A 255 73.57 33.11 13.10
C PRO A 255 72.73 34.14 12.32
N PRO A 256 72.94 34.23 11.00
CA PRO A 256 72.42 35.31 10.19
C PRO A 256 70.92 35.18 9.97
N GLN A 257 70.30 36.35 9.93
CA GLN A 257 68.95 36.60 9.44
C GLN A 257 68.81 36.00 8.03
N PHE A 258 68.17 34.84 7.92
CA PHE A 258 67.79 34.26 6.63
C PHE A 258 66.67 35.12 6.04
N TYR A 259 67.03 35.86 5.00
CA TYR A 259 66.10 36.51 4.10
C TYR A 259 65.33 35.43 3.35
N LEU A 260 64.09 35.15 3.76
CA LEU A 260 63.19 34.28 3.01
C LEU A 260 62.77 35.03 1.74
N LYS A 261 63.38 34.69 0.61
CA LYS A 261 62.74 34.92 -0.70
C LYS A 261 61.38 34.23 -0.65
N ALA A 262 60.33 35.00 -0.84
CA ALA A 262 58.98 34.49 -1.02
C ALA A 262 58.98 33.40 -2.10
N GLY A 263 58.57 32.17 -1.77
CA GLY A 263 58.22 31.18 -2.78
C GLY A 263 58.61 29.71 -2.56
N MET A 264 59.29 29.29 -1.49
CA MET A 264 59.57 27.86 -1.28
C MET A 264 59.56 27.45 0.20
N LEU A 265 58.56 26.67 0.61
CA LEU A 265 58.51 25.95 1.88
C LEU A 265 58.96 24.49 1.67
N PRO A 266 59.83 23.92 2.53
CA PRO A 266 60.38 22.59 2.36
C PRO A 266 59.58 21.54 3.15
N PHE A 267 58.29 21.44 2.91
CA PHE A 267 57.54 20.21 3.21
C PHE A 267 56.43 20.04 2.18
N VAL A 268 56.56 19.01 1.36
CA VAL A 268 55.48 18.50 0.52
C VAL A 268 55.09 17.17 1.15
N ALA A 269 53.99 17.16 1.88
CA ALA A 269 53.33 15.92 2.26
C ALA A 269 52.57 15.41 1.03
N GLY A 270 52.94 14.22 0.54
CA GLY A 270 52.21 13.49 -0.50
C GLY A 270 52.65 13.82 -1.93
N LYS A 271 53.42 12.92 -2.56
CA LYS A 271 53.49 12.82 -4.02
C LYS A 271 52.51 11.72 -4.44
N SER A 272 51.42 12.09 -5.10
CA SER A 272 50.64 11.16 -5.93
C SER A 272 51.04 11.40 -7.38
N SER A 273 51.49 10.37 -8.08
CA SER A 273 51.89 10.42 -9.49
C SER A 273 50.67 10.34 -10.43
N SER A 274 49.77 11.32 -10.38
CA SER A 274 48.71 11.48 -11.38
C SER A 274 48.44 12.94 -11.68
N SER A 275 48.27 13.25 -12.97
CA SER A 275 48.11 14.60 -13.51
C SER A 275 46.75 15.18 -13.12
N SER A 276 46.68 15.96 -12.03
CA SER A 276 45.58 16.92 -11.77
C SER A 276 45.93 17.94 -10.67
N HIS A 277 45.77 19.22 -11.02
CA HIS A 277 45.57 20.43 -10.20
C HIS A 277 46.29 20.57 -8.84
N SER A 278 47.31 21.44 -8.80
CA SER A 278 47.89 21.97 -7.56
C SER A 278 46.85 22.78 -6.75
N VAL A 279 46.44 22.27 -5.59
CA VAL A 279 45.66 23.04 -4.60
C VAL A 279 46.63 23.58 -3.55
N SER A 280 46.88 24.89 -3.57
CA SER A 280 47.59 25.57 -2.48
C SER A 280 46.67 25.58 -1.25
N ALA A 281 46.97 24.73 -0.27
CA ALA A 281 46.30 24.79 1.02
C ALA A 281 46.70 26.08 1.73
N ASN A 282 45.78 27.05 1.80
CA ASN A 282 45.99 28.28 2.55
C ASN A 282 46.10 27.93 4.05
N VAL A 283 47.33 28.00 4.59
CA VAL A 283 47.62 27.68 6.00
C VAL A 283 46.77 28.51 6.96
N GLN A 284 46.38 29.74 6.60
CA GLN A 284 45.46 30.55 7.40
C GLN A 284 44.05 29.94 7.49
N SER A 285 43.56 29.30 6.42
CA SER A 285 42.25 28.63 6.40
C SER A 285 42.24 27.37 7.27
N VAL A 286 43.30 26.55 7.18
CA VAL A 286 43.45 25.35 8.03
C VAL A 286 43.56 25.75 9.50
N LEU A 287 44.35 26.77 9.82
CA LEU A 287 44.52 27.25 11.19
C LEU A 287 43.24 27.89 11.74
N HIS A 288 42.47 28.59 10.91
CA HIS A 288 41.16 29.12 11.26
C HIS A 288 40.14 28.00 11.54
N MET A 289 40.12 26.93 10.72
CA MET A 289 39.29 25.76 10.97
C MET A 289 39.67 25.00 12.26
N MET A 290 40.95 24.96 12.60
CA MET A 290 41.42 24.33 13.84
C MET A 290 41.14 25.19 15.07
N LYS A 291 41.21 26.53 14.95
CA LYS A 291 41.03 27.46 16.06
C LYS A 291 39.56 27.65 16.47
N HIS A 292 38.61 27.41 15.55
CA HIS A 292 37.18 27.66 15.79
C HIS A 292 36.32 26.39 15.94
N ARG A 293 36.91 25.22 16.14
CA ARG A 293 36.16 24.01 16.50
C ARG A 293 36.11 23.83 18.02
N ASN A 294 34.93 24.07 18.60
CA ASN A 294 34.56 23.54 19.92
C ASN A 294 34.24 22.02 19.80
N PRO A 295 34.50 21.22 20.84
CA PRO A 295 34.36 19.77 20.79
C PRO A 295 32.95 19.32 21.21
N SER A 296 32.07 19.07 20.25
CA SER A 296 30.88 18.24 20.48
C SER A 296 30.14 17.95 19.17
N VAL A 297 29.61 16.73 19.12
CA VAL A 297 28.56 16.23 18.20
C VAL A 297 29.04 15.47 16.97
N LEU A 298 29.17 14.16 17.22
CA LEU A 298 28.90 13.07 16.31
C LEU A 298 27.44 13.14 15.81
N SER A 299 27.25 12.69 14.57
CA SER A 299 26.01 12.17 13.97
C SER A 299 25.22 13.07 13.00
N ARG A 300 24.97 12.42 11.85
CA ARG A 300 23.85 12.56 10.91
C ARG A 300 24.09 13.46 9.68
N CYS A 301 24.31 12.75 8.56
CA CYS A 301 24.16 13.18 7.18
C CYS A 301 22.72 13.66 6.91
N PRO A 302 22.48 14.50 5.88
CA PRO A 302 21.84 13.90 4.69
C PRO A 302 22.19 14.56 3.34
N GLU A 303 22.13 13.74 2.29
CA GLU A 303 21.98 14.12 0.88
C GLU A 303 20.49 14.09 0.49
N ALA A 304 20.19 14.58 -0.72
CA ALA A 304 19.08 15.45 -1.04
C ALA A 304 17.90 14.81 -1.80
N THR A 305 16.76 15.56 -1.83
CA THR A 305 15.72 15.68 -2.90
C THR A 305 14.87 14.42 -3.24
N GLU A 306 13.55 14.40 -3.48
CA GLU A 306 12.39 15.32 -3.49
C GLU A 306 11.14 14.41 -3.64
N HIS A 307 9.99 14.74 -3.04
CA HIS A 307 8.71 15.06 -3.71
C HIS A 307 7.52 15.12 -2.72
N ARG A 308 6.67 16.11 -2.99
CA ARG A 308 5.57 16.67 -2.19
C ARG A 308 4.40 15.71 -1.98
N ILE A 309 3.70 15.84 -0.84
CA ILE A 309 2.32 16.37 -0.78
C ILE A 309 2.17 17.21 0.50
N SER A 310 1.80 18.47 0.33
CA SER A 310 1.47 19.40 1.42
C SER A 310 -0.05 19.44 1.63
N ARG A 311 -0.50 19.29 2.86
CA ARG A 311 -1.76 19.87 3.36
C ARG A 311 -1.54 20.37 4.78
N GLY A 312 -1.82 21.65 4.99
CA GLY A 312 -1.39 22.42 6.15
C GLY A 312 -2.32 22.39 7.35
N THR A 313 -2.09 23.38 8.22
CA THR A 313 -2.71 23.70 9.53
C THR A 313 -2.15 22.83 10.68
N ILE A 314 -1.56 23.34 11.78
CA ILE A 314 -1.82 24.57 12.54
C ILE A 314 -0.49 25.16 13.09
N VAL A 315 -0.40 26.49 13.05
CA VAL A 315 0.64 27.31 13.70
C VAL A 315 0.47 27.24 15.22
N TYR A 316 1.45 26.70 15.94
CA TYR A 316 1.70 27.10 17.33
C TYR A 316 3.05 27.84 17.40
N LYS A 317 2.94 29.14 17.64
CA LYS A 317 4.05 30.01 18.09
C LYS A 317 4.72 29.34 19.29
N SER A 318 6.04 29.12 19.22
CA SER A 318 6.83 28.99 20.43
C SER A 318 7.70 30.23 20.59
N VAL A 319 7.47 30.88 21.72
CA VAL A 319 7.96 32.21 22.09
C VAL A 319 9.40 32.04 22.54
N SER A 320 10.33 32.70 21.85
CA SER A 320 11.66 32.95 22.38
C SER A 320 11.53 33.74 23.68
N SER A 321 12.04 33.20 24.79
CA SER A 321 12.34 33.97 25.99
C SER A 321 13.66 33.50 26.57
N CYS A 322 14.70 34.27 26.27
CA CYS A 322 15.92 34.32 27.05
C CYS A 322 15.59 35.00 28.38
N SER A 323 15.79 34.32 29.51
CA SER A 323 15.99 34.95 30.82
C SER A 323 16.70 34.01 31.78
N THR A 324 17.54 34.65 32.57
CA THR A 324 18.61 34.16 33.43
C THR A 324 18.14 33.47 34.72
N SER A 325 18.99 32.55 35.21
CA SER A 325 19.00 31.89 36.53
C SER A 325 17.74 31.12 36.93
N SER A 326 17.61 29.92 36.37
CA SER A 326 16.59 28.93 36.71
C SER A 326 17.30 27.71 37.32
N SER A 327 16.80 27.21 38.46
CA SER A 327 17.42 26.05 39.12
C SER A 327 17.39 24.84 38.19
N VAL A 328 18.39 23.94 38.27
CA VAL A 328 18.45 22.69 37.49
C VAL A 328 17.13 21.90 37.51
N THR A 329 16.29 22.11 38.54
CA THR A 329 14.99 21.47 38.72
C THR A 329 13.86 22.03 37.85
N GLU A 330 13.93 23.31 37.44
CA GLU A 330 12.95 23.94 36.54
C GLU A 330 13.20 23.51 35.09
N ASN A 331 14.45 23.55 34.61
CA ASN A 331 14.83 23.02 33.29
C ASN A 331 14.46 21.53 33.11
N LEU A 332 14.55 20.74 34.19
CA LEU A 332 14.14 19.33 34.17
C LEU A 332 12.62 19.18 34.09
N SER A 333 11.87 20.11 34.68
CA SER A 333 10.40 20.13 34.64
C SER A 333 9.90 20.56 33.26
N ASP A 334 10.54 21.55 32.63
CA ASP A 334 10.25 21.97 31.25
C ASP A 334 10.52 20.84 30.24
N LEU A 335 11.62 20.09 30.42
CA LEU A 335 11.93 18.92 29.60
C LEU A 335 10.90 17.80 29.81
N LEU A 336 10.45 17.57 31.05
CA LEU A 336 9.39 16.60 31.33
C LEU A 336 8.09 16.97 30.61
N LEU A 337 7.72 18.26 30.66
CA LEU A 337 6.52 18.77 30.00
C LEU A 337 6.61 18.59 28.48
N ALA A 338 7.76 18.93 27.88
CA ALA A 338 7.97 18.73 26.44
C ALA A 338 7.80 17.26 26.01
N ILE A 339 8.39 16.31 26.76
CA ILE A 339 8.25 14.87 26.43
C ILE A 339 6.80 14.39 26.64
N GLN A 340 6.09 14.94 27.62
CA GLN A 340 4.67 14.64 27.84
C GLN A 340 3.79 15.17 26.70
N ASP A 341 4.04 16.38 26.21
CA ASP A 341 3.33 16.96 25.07
C ASP A 341 3.61 16.16 23.79
N GLU A 342 4.85 15.75 23.56
CA GLU A 342 5.23 14.87 22.46
C GLU A 342 4.54 13.49 22.54
N LEU A 343 4.41 12.92 23.75
CA LEU A 343 3.65 11.69 23.94
C LEU A 343 2.15 11.90 23.67
N GLY A 344 1.61 13.06 24.06
CA GLY A 344 0.24 13.45 23.73
C GLY A 344 0.01 13.56 22.22
N GLN A 345 0.95 14.19 21.51
CA GLN A 345 0.92 14.32 20.05
C GLN A 345 0.96 12.94 19.36
N MET A 346 1.88 12.06 19.77
CA MET A 346 1.93 10.69 19.24
C MET A 346 0.68 9.87 19.57
N SER A 347 0.04 10.12 20.72
CA SER A 347 -1.22 9.46 21.07
C SER A 347 -2.37 9.89 20.14
N PHE A 348 -2.38 11.16 19.73
CA PHE A 348 -3.32 11.65 18.74
C PHE A 348 -3.07 11.02 17.36
N GLU A 349 -1.82 10.97 16.92
CA GLU A 349 -1.40 10.31 15.67
C GLU A 349 -1.76 8.81 15.68
N HIS A 350 -1.61 8.12 16.82
CA HIS A 350 -2.00 6.73 16.98
C HIS A 350 -3.50 6.52 16.74
N GLN A 351 -4.33 7.40 17.30
CA GLN A 351 -5.78 7.35 17.11
C GLN A 351 -6.17 7.67 15.65
N GLU A 352 -5.45 8.58 15.00
CA GLU A 352 -5.67 8.94 13.60
C GLU A 352 -5.28 7.80 12.65
N LEU A 353 -4.12 7.17 12.86
CA LEU A 353 -3.68 6.01 12.09
C LEU A 353 -4.66 4.83 12.24
N LEU A 354 -5.14 4.54 13.46
CA LEU A 354 -6.17 3.52 13.68
C LEU A 354 -7.45 3.79 12.87
N LYS A 355 -7.87 5.05 12.82
CA LYS A 355 -9.04 5.46 12.04
C LYS A 355 -8.78 5.28 10.54
N GLN A 356 -7.61 5.65 10.04
CA GLN A 356 -7.23 5.47 8.63
C GLN A 356 -7.16 4.00 8.23
N ILE A 357 -6.64 3.12 9.09
CA ILE A 357 -6.62 1.66 8.88
C ILE A 357 -8.04 1.11 8.71
N GLN A 358 -8.98 1.58 9.55
CA GLN A 358 -10.37 1.13 9.53
C GLN A 358 -11.14 1.65 8.31
N GLU A 359 -10.85 2.87 7.86
CA GLU A 359 -11.50 3.52 6.70
C GLU A 359 -10.96 3.02 5.36
N THR A 360 -9.72 2.53 5.32
CA THR A 360 -9.05 2.10 4.10
C THR A 360 -9.52 0.71 3.65
N GLN A 361 -9.96 0.60 2.38
CA GLN A 361 -10.35 -0.67 1.75
C GLN A 361 -9.21 -1.37 0.98
N ASN A 362 -8.11 -0.66 0.70
CA ASN A 362 -6.96 -1.21 0.01
C ASN A 362 -6.05 -1.96 0.99
N CYS A 363 -5.79 -3.24 0.73
CA CYS A 363 -5.00 -4.10 1.61
C CYS A 363 -3.54 -3.63 1.75
N ASP A 364 -2.90 -3.20 0.66
CA ASP A 364 -1.49 -2.78 0.69
C ASP A 364 -1.29 -1.53 1.57
N VAL A 365 -2.18 -0.55 1.40
CA VAL A 365 -2.18 0.70 2.18
C VAL A 365 -2.52 0.42 3.65
N ARG A 366 -3.38 -0.56 3.92
CA ARG A 366 -3.69 -0.98 5.29
C ARG A 366 -2.45 -1.56 5.98
N GLU A 367 -1.73 -2.47 5.32
CA GLU A 367 -0.51 -3.05 5.86
C GLU A 367 0.59 -1.99 6.09
N ASP A 368 0.71 -1.00 5.21
CA ASP A 368 1.62 0.14 5.41
C ASP A 368 1.27 0.96 6.66
N LEU A 369 -0.02 1.31 6.82
CA LEU A 369 -0.50 2.04 7.99
C LEU A 369 -0.36 1.24 9.28
N GLU A 370 -0.54 -0.08 9.24
CA GLU A 370 -0.30 -0.98 10.38
C GLU A 370 1.18 -1.02 10.76
N ARG A 371 2.10 -1.05 9.78
CA ARG A 371 3.55 -0.94 10.03
C ARG A 371 3.93 0.41 10.65
N GLU A 372 3.32 1.49 10.18
CA GLU A 372 3.52 2.84 10.74
C GLU A 372 3.00 2.93 12.18
N LEU A 373 1.82 2.36 12.45
CA LEU A 373 1.24 2.27 13.78
C LEU A 373 2.15 1.50 14.75
N ASP A 374 2.71 0.36 14.34
CA ASP A 374 3.65 -0.43 15.14
C ASP A 374 4.94 0.35 15.45
N CYS A 375 5.44 1.12 14.47
CA CYS A 375 6.60 1.99 14.68
C CYS A 375 6.28 3.11 15.67
N LEU A 376 5.09 3.71 15.57
CA LEU A 376 4.62 4.76 16.48
C LEU A 376 4.45 4.23 17.91
N VAL A 377 3.89 3.04 18.09
CA VAL A 377 3.74 2.41 19.42
C VAL A 377 5.11 2.21 20.08
N LYS A 378 6.11 1.71 19.35
CA LYS A 378 7.48 1.58 19.87
C LYS A 378 8.06 2.94 20.29
N GLN A 379 7.79 4.01 19.55
CA GLN A 379 8.21 5.36 19.94
C GLN A 379 7.48 5.87 21.20
N MET A 380 6.17 5.59 21.32
CA MET A 380 5.39 5.91 22.52
C MET A 380 5.94 5.19 23.75
N GLU A 381 6.28 3.91 23.65
CA GLU A 381 6.92 3.12 24.72
C GLU A 381 8.26 3.75 25.14
N ILE A 382 9.12 4.07 24.17
CA ILE A 382 10.42 4.71 24.43
C ILE A 382 10.23 6.06 25.14
N LYS A 383 9.28 6.90 24.71
CA LYS A 383 8.99 8.17 25.40
C LYS A 383 8.41 7.93 26.80
N GLY A 384 7.56 6.93 26.98
CA GLY A 384 7.06 6.50 28.29
C GLY A 384 8.20 6.11 29.24
N GLU A 385 9.19 5.37 28.75
CA GLU A 385 10.40 5.08 29.51
C GLU A 385 11.22 6.32 29.84
N GLN A 386 11.37 7.25 28.88
CA GLN A 386 12.09 8.50 29.09
C GLN A 386 11.42 9.33 30.20
N ILE A 387 10.10 9.47 30.18
CA ILE A 387 9.33 10.14 31.24
C ILE A 387 9.57 9.45 32.58
N THR A 388 9.56 8.12 32.63
CA THR A 388 9.78 7.36 33.87
C THR A 388 11.19 7.56 34.42
N LYS A 389 12.21 7.51 33.56
CA LYS A 389 13.61 7.79 33.91
C LYS A 389 13.78 9.23 34.41
N LEU A 390 13.16 10.20 33.73
CA LEU A 390 13.23 11.61 34.09
C LEU A 390 12.53 11.92 35.41
N LYS A 391 11.34 11.36 35.65
CA LYS A 391 10.62 11.45 36.94
C LYS A 391 11.43 10.85 38.09
N LYS A 392 12.08 9.70 37.87
CA LYS A 392 12.95 9.08 38.87
C LYS A 392 14.16 9.97 39.20
N HIS A 393 14.76 10.60 38.19
CA HIS A 393 15.85 11.55 38.39
C HIS A 393 15.38 12.80 39.16
N GLN A 394 14.23 13.37 38.78
CA GLN A 394 13.62 14.51 39.48
C GLN A 394 13.34 14.20 40.95
N ALA A 395 12.85 13.00 41.27
CA ALA A 395 12.65 12.56 42.65
C ALA A 395 13.97 12.37 43.43
N SER A 396 15.05 11.97 42.74
CA SER A 396 16.39 11.84 43.33
C SER A 396 17.09 13.18 43.56
N VAL A 397 16.75 14.21 42.77
CA VAL A 397 17.31 15.58 42.90
C VAL A 397 16.52 16.41 43.92
N ARG A 398 15.25 16.07 44.17
CA ARG A 398 14.40 16.71 45.21
C ARG A 398 14.54 16.07 46.60
N LYS A 399 15.20 14.92 46.71
CA LYS A 399 15.64 14.30 47.96
C LYS A 399 17.00 14.85 48.34
#